data_AF-A0A6A5QU28-F1
#
_entry.id   AF-A0A6A5QU28-F1
#
_cell.length_a   1.000
_cell.length_b   1.000
_cell.length_c   1.000
_cell.angle_alpha   90.00
_cell.angle_beta   90.00
_cell.angle_gamma   90.00
#
_symmetry.space_group_name_H-M   'P 1'
#
loop_
_entity.id
_entity.type
_entity.pdbx_description
1 polymer ?
#
loop_
_entity_poly.entity_id
_entity_poly.type
_entity_poly.pdbx_seq_one_letter_code
_entity_poly.pdbx_strand_id
1 'polypeptide(L)'
;MRDYIYRIPKKIWYKLGPHGMSEDIRNWTSSCINLNPGYEVVFLNDETGDHYVQRFFASRPDIVATYLGLTVPIVKADILRYLLLYNEGGIWSDLDISCEGVPIDEWIPDDYKRRTGLVVGWEFDYGWPGEIVRQFASWTIMAQAGSPHMMQVIEDILEIIHEILEENKVSVENATLAMMGNVVDFSGPRRMTHGIYKSLGKQLNRTIEESDLNQILQPKLVGDVLIMPGRSFAASANTYKPEEAEHLPPKLVTHHYAGTWRNDHGGEV
;
A
#
# COMPACT_ATOMS: atom_id res chain seq x y z
N MET A 1 -30.74 -15.76 8.97
CA MET A 1 -29.82 -14.67 9.33
C MET A 1 -28.64 -14.81 8.38
N ARG A 2 -28.50 -13.94 7.36
CA ARG A 2 -27.34 -14.04 6.46
C ARG A 2 -26.17 -13.43 7.20
N ASP A 3 -25.14 -14.22 7.47
CA ASP A 3 -23.88 -13.69 8.00
C ASP A 3 -23.38 -12.59 7.07
N TYR A 4 -23.21 -11.41 7.63
CA TYR A 4 -22.80 -10.21 6.89
C TYR A 4 -21.29 -10.28 6.68
N ILE A 5 -20.84 -10.55 5.45
CA ILE A 5 -19.42 -10.74 5.12
C ILE A 5 -18.70 -9.39 5.09
N TYR A 6 -17.79 -9.18 6.05
CA TYR A 6 -16.78 -8.14 6.00
C TYR A 6 -15.87 -8.37 4.77
N ARG A 7 -15.67 -7.33 3.94
CA ARG A 7 -15.08 -7.49 2.60
C ARG A 7 -13.57 -7.69 2.58
N ILE A 8 -12.86 -7.21 3.61
CA ILE A 8 -11.40 -7.25 3.68
C ILE A 8 -10.99 -8.49 4.49
N PRO A 9 -10.24 -9.43 3.91
CA PRO A 9 -9.80 -10.63 4.63
C PRO A 9 -8.95 -10.31 5.87
N LYS A 10 -9.06 -11.15 6.90
CA LYS A 10 -8.23 -11.04 8.12
C LYS A 10 -6.85 -11.67 7.90
N LYS A 11 -6.06 -11.03 7.03
CA LYS A 11 -4.72 -11.47 6.64
C LYS A 11 -3.76 -10.29 6.60
N ILE A 12 -2.58 -10.43 7.20
CA ILE A 12 -1.53 -9.42 7.19
C ILE A 12 -0.33 -9.96 6.43
N TRP A 13 0.11 -9.20 5.44
CA TRP A 13 1.24 -9.48 4.58
C TRP A 13 2.43 -8.62 4.97
N TYR A 14 3.57 -9.28 5.10
CA TYR A 14 4.89 -8.68 5.30
C TYR A 14 5.87 -9.26 4.28
N LYS A 15 6.83 -8.47 3.81
CA LYS A 15 7.94 -8.92 2.95
C LYS A 15 9.27 -8.65 3.64
N LEU A 16 10.01 -9.71 3.94
CA LEU A 16 11.34 -9.67 4.54
C LEU A 16 12.41 -9.32 3.50
N GLY A 17 13.40 -8.53 3.92
CA GLY A 17 14.66 -8.41 3.20
C GLY A 17 15.52 -9.68 3.28
N PRO A 18 16.66 -9.71 2.58
CA PRO A 18 17.56 -10.87 2.54
C PRO A 18 18.07 -11.32 3.93
N HIS A 19 18.19 -10.40 4.88
CA HIS A 19 18.62 -10.70 6.26
C HIS A 19 17.51 -11.26 7.16
N GLY A 20 16.27 -11.33 6.65
CA GLY A 20 15.15 -11.91 7.37
C GLY A 20 14.69 -11.08 8.58
N MET A 21 14.18 -11.77 9.60
CA MET A 21 13.53 -11.18 10.76
C MET A 21 14.56 -10.69 11.81
N SER A 22 14.77 -9.38 11.91
CA SER A 22 15.54 -8.75 12.99
C SER A 22 14.73 -8.59 14.29
N GLU A 23 15.39 -8.18 15.38
CA GLU A 23 14.71 -7.87 16.64
C GLU A 23 13.78 -6.65 16.51
N ASP A 24 14.22 -5.60 15.82
CA ASP A 24 13.40 -4.41 15.58
C ASP A 24 12.16 -4.73 14.74
N ILE A 25 12.32 -5.48 13.64
CA ILE A 25 11.18 -5.95 12.82
C ILE A 25 10.22 -6.78 13.68
N ARG A 26 10.75 -7.70 14.50
CA ARG A 26 9.93 -8.51 15.38
C ARG A 26 9.15 -7.62 16.35
N ASN A 27 9.78 -6.62 16.95
CA ASN A 27 9.14 -5.71 17.89
C ASN A 27 8.05 -4.88 17.22
N TRP A 28 8.33 -4.29 16.06
CA TRP A 28 7.38 -3.49 15.30
C TRP A 28 6.19 -4.34 14.84
N THR A 29 6.43 -5.44 14.14
CA THR A 29 5.36 -6.31 13.62
C THR A 29 4.55 -6.98 14.74
N SER A 30 5.19 -7.35 15.87
CA SER A 30 4.48 -7.94 17.01
C SER A 30 3.44 -7.00 17.62
N SER A 31 3.62 -5.68 17.52
CA SER A 31 2.58 -4.74 17.97
C SER A 31 1.27 -4.98 17.22
N CYS A 32 1.31 -5.10 15.88
CA CYS A 32 0.15 -5.40 15.07
C CYS A 32 -0.38 -6.82 15.30
N ILE A 33 0.51 -7.82 15.32
CA ILE A 33 0.13 -9.23 15.45
C ILE A 33 -0.57 -9.50 16.79
N ASN A 34 -0.02 -9.01 17.89
CA ASN A 34 -0.56 -9.24 19.24
C ASN A 34 -1.92 -8.55 19.45
N LEU A 35 -2.13 -7.39 18.82
CA LEU A 35 -3.41 -6.68 18.82
C LEU A 35 -4.49 -7.40 18.00
N ASN A 36 -4.10 -8.32 17.10
CA ASN A 36 -4.98 -8.93 16.11
C ASN A 36 -4.84 -10.47 16.05
N PRO A 37 -5.09 -11.21 17.16
CA PRO A 37 -4.82 -12.65 17.25
C PRO A 37 -5.66 -13.53 16.30
N GLY A 38 -6.72 -12.99 15.72
CA GLY A 38 -7.57 -13.68 14.75
C GLY A 38 -7.15 -13.52 13.28
N TYR A 39 -6.02 -12.85 13.01
CA TYR A 39 -5.52 -12.61 11.66
C TYR A 39 -4.49 -13.66 11.25
N GLU A 40 -4.58 -14.13 10.02
CA GLU A 40 -3.48 -14.87 9.38
C GLU A 40 -2.31 -13.90 9.15
N VAL A 41 -1.10 -14.29 9.51
CA VAL A 41 0.10 -13.46 9.32
C VAL A 41 1.05 -14.21 8.41
N VAL A 42 1.45 -13.57 7.30
CA VAL A 42 2.34 -14.15 6.32
C VAL A 42 3.55 -13.25 6.12
N PHE A 43 4.73 -13.84 6.34
CA PHE A 43 6.01 -13.25 5.98
C PHE A 43 6.51 -13.93 4.70
N LEU A 44 6.64 -13.15 3.63
CA LEU A 44 7.28 -13.57 2.40
C LEU A 44 8.75 -13.15 2.40
N ASN A 45 9.56 -13.91 1.69
CA ASN A 45 10.89 -13.52 1.22
C ASN A 45 10.86 -13.48 -0.32
N ASP A 46 12.00 -13.17 -0.96
CA ASP A 46 12.04 -13.03 -2.41
C ASP A 46 11.63 -14.33 -3.14
N GLU A 47 12.10 -15.49 -2.69
CA GLU A 47 11.77 -16.79 -3.30
C GLU A 47 10.28 -17.14 -3.18
N THR A 48 9.70 -16.94 -1.99
CA THR A 48 8.28 -17.23 -1.76
C THR A 48 7.37 -16.21 -2.44
N GLY A 49 7.82 -14.96 -2.59
CA GLY A 49 7.16 -13.95 -3.43
C GLY A 49 7.15 -14.34 -4.91
N ASP A 50 8.29 -14.80 -5.44
CA ASP A 50 8.41 -15.28 -6.82
C ASP A 50 7.51 -16.48 -7.10
N HIS A 51 7.54 -17.48 -6.21
CA HIS A 51 6.67 -18.64 -6.32
C HIS A 51 5.18 -18.25 -6.19
N TYR A 52 4.84 -17.29 -5.33
CA TYR A 52 3.47 -16.79 -5.21
C TYR A 52 3.00 -16.21 -6.54
N VAL A 53 3.77 -15.29 -7.13
CA VAL A 53 3.39 -14.65 -8.40
C VAL A 53 3.29 -15.67 -9.52
N GLN A 54 4.27 -16.56 -9.65
CA GLN A 54 4.27 -17.62 -10.66
C GLN A 54 3.03 -18.52 -10.55
N ARG A 55 2.62 -18.87 -9.33
CA ARG A 55 1.48 -19.76 -9.09
C ARG A 55 0.14 -19.08 -9.32
N PHE A 56 -0.09 -17.93 -8.69
CA PHE A 56 -1.40 -17.30 -8.64
C PHE A 56 -1.70 -16.41 -9.86
N PHE A 57 -0.67 -15.96 -10.57
CA PHE A 57 -0.82 -15.16 -11.79
C PHE A 57 -0.44 -15.93 -13.05
N ALA A 58 -0.43 -17.27 -13.02
CA ALA A 58 -0.09 -18.10 -14.19
C ALA A 58 -0.94 -17.80 -15.45
N SER A 59 -2.17 -17.30 -15.28
CA SER A 59 -3.05 -16.88 -16.38
C SER A 59 -2.74 -15.49 -16.95
N ARG A 60 -1.79 -14.77 -16.34
CA ARG A 60 -1.29 -13.44 -16.74
C ARG A 60 0.22 -13.53 -16.98
N PRO A 61 0.64 -14.13 -18.11
CA PRO A 61 2.07 -14.33 -18.40
C PRO A 61 2.84 -13.01 -18.51
N ASP A 62 2.17 -11.91 -18.83
CA ASP A 62 2.69 -10.55 -18.82
C ASP A 62 3.08 -10.08 -17.39
N ILE A 63 2.24 -10.34 -16.39
CA ILE A 63 2.56 -10.09 -14.98
C ILE A 63 3.73 -10.97 -14.54
N VAL A 64 3.66 -12.27 -14.83
CA VAL A 64 4.65 -13.24 -14.36
C VAL A 64 6.03 -12.94 -14.96
N ALA A 65 6.11 -12.74 -16.27
CA ALA A 65 7.37 -12.44 -16.95
C ALA A 65 7.97 -11.13 -16.45
N THR A 66 7.16 -10.08 -16.34
CA THR A 66 7.61 -8.78 -15.85
C THR A 66 8.12 -8.87 -14.42
N TYR A 67 7.31 -9.44 -13.51
CA TYR A 67 7.66 -9.50 -12.09
C TYR A 67 8.92 -10.34 -11.82
N LEU A 68 9.03 -11.52 -12.43
CA LEU A 68 10.17 -12.41 -12.21
C LEU A 68 11.46 -11.86 -12.84
N GLY A 69 11.34 -11.11 -13.93
CA GLY A 69 12.48 -10.50 -14.60
C GLY A 69 13.00 -9.22 -13.94
N LEU A 70 12.23 -8.57 -13.05
CA LEU A 70 12.68 -7.35 -12.38
C LEU A 70 13.88 -7.60 -11.45
N THR A 71 14.92 -6.81 -11.65
CA THR A 71 16.15 -6.84 -10.84
C THR A 71 16.22 -5.73 -9.79
N VAL A 72 15.37 -4.70 -9.89
CA VAL A 72 15.31 -3.58 -8.93
C VAL A 72 14.44 -3.98 -7.73
N PRO A 73 15.03 -4.24 -6.54
CA PRO A 73 14.31 -4.91 -5.45
C PRO A 73 13.11 -4.14 -4.90
N ILE A 74 13.23 -2.81 -4.77
CA ILE A 74 12.13 -1.97 -4.26
C ILE A 74 10.93 -1.96 -5.22
N VAL A 75 11.17 -1.88 -6.53
CA VAL A 75 10.10 -1.93 -7.53
C VAL A 75 9.41 -3.29 -7.50
N LYS A 76 10.18 -4.37 -7.33
CA LYS A 76 9.64 -5.72 -7.18
C LYS A 76 8.77 -5.84 -5.92
N ALA A 77 9.22 -5.31 -4.78
CA ALA A 77 8.43 -5.29 -3.55
C ALA A 77 7.14 -4.45 -3.68
N ASP A 78 7.19 -3.30 -4.36
CA ASP A 78 6.03 -2.47 -4.65
C ASP A 78 4.99 -3.20 -5.52
N ILE A 79 5.41 -3.93 -6.54
CA ILE A 79 4.46 -4.69 -7.36
C ILE A 79 3.90 -5.87 -6.56
N LEU A 80 4.74 -6.56 -5.77
CA LEU A 80 4.30 -7.68 -4.95
C LEU A 80 3.16 -7.29 -4.00
N ARG A 81 3.27 -6.14 -3.30
CA ARG A 81 2.19 -5.71 -2.40
C ARG A 81 0.85 -5.53 -3.11
N TYR A 82 0.85 -4.92 -4.30
CA TYR A 82 -0.39 -4.73 -5.05
C TYR A 82 -0.94 -6.06 -5.58
N LEU A 83 -0.08 -6.98 -6.03
CA LEU A 83 -0.49 -8.31 -6.48
C LEU A 83 -1.12 -9.14 -5.35
N LEU A 84 -0.54 -9.13 -4.16
CA LEU A 84 -1.09 -9.81 -2.98
C LEU A 84 -2.46 -9.25 -2.60
N LEU A 85 -2.56 -7.93 -2.50
CA LEU A 85 -3.79 -7.23 -2.17
C LEU A 85 -4.87 -7.41 -3.24
N TYR A 86 -4.50 -7.49 -4.52
CA TYR A 86 -5.44 -7.81 -5.57
C TYR A 86 -5.92 -9.26 -5.50
N ASN A 87 -5.03 -10.25 -5.36
CA ASN A 87 -5.39 -11.66 -5.47
C ASN A 87 -6.17 -12.15 -4.25
N GLU A 88 -5.66 -11.89 -3.05
CA GLU A 88 -6.23 -12.41 -1.79
C GLU A 88 -6.75 -11.31 -0.88
N GLY A 89 -6.49 -10.03 -1.15
CA GLY A 89 -6.83 -8.94 -0.25
C GLY A 89 -6.05 -9.01 1.06
N GLY A 90 -6.65 -8.44 2.10
CA GLY A 90 -6.06 -8.35 3.43
C GLY A 90 -5.36 -7.01 3.63
N ILE A 91 -4.29 -7.02 4.41
CA ILE A 91 -3.55 -5.84 4.84
C ILE A 91 -2.10 -6.02 4.46
N TRP A 92 -1.57 -5.13 3.64
CA TRP A 92 -0.13 -4.99 3.51
C TRP A 92 0.39 -4.10 4.63
N SER A 93 1.51 -4.48 5.24
CA SER A 93 2.23 -3.66 6.19
C SER A 93 3.73 -3.74 5.89
N ASP A 94 4.39 -2.58 5.79
CA ASP A 94 5.86 -2.54 5.79
C ASP A 94 6.38 -3.05 7.16
N LEU A 95 7.64 -3.48 7.19
CA LEU A 95 8.25 -4.13 8.35
C LEU A 95 8.51 -3.17 9.51
N ASP A 96 8.66 -1.88 9.21
CA ASP A 96 8.91 -0.80 10.17
C ASP A 96 7.62 -0.06 10.55
N ILE A 97 6.51 -0.81 10.60
CA ILE A 97 5.20 -0.37 11.08
C ILE A 97 4.91 -0.92 12.47
N SER A 98 4.47 -0.05 13.37
CA SER A 98 3.81 -0.45 14.62
C SER A 98 2.33 -0.06 14.63
N CYS A 99 1.50 -0.89 15.25
CA CYS A 99 0.07 -0.62 15.47
C CYS A 99 -0.16 -0.01 16.86
N GLU A 100 -1.04 0.98 16.93
CA GLU A 100 -1.15 1.91 18.07
C GLU A 100 -2.41 1.65 18.91
N GLY A 101 -2.51 0.46 19.51
CA GLY A 101 -3.50 0.14 20.56
C GLY A 101 -4.94 -0.07 20.08
N VAL A 102 -5.26 0.21 18.81
CA VAL A 102 -6.59 -0.04 18.22
C VAL A 102 -6.53 -1.27 17.30
N PRO A 103 -7.33 -2.33 17.54
CA PRO A 103 -7.40 -3.50 16.66
C PRO A 103 -7.84 -3.14 15.23
N ILE A 104 -7.36 -3.87 14.22
CA ILE A 104 -7.65 -3.61 12.80
C ILE A 104 -9.14 -3.73 12.48
N ASP A 105 -9.87 -4.61 13.18
CA ASP A 105 -11.33 -4.76 13.06
C ASP A 105 -12.11 -3.48 13.41
N GLU A 106 -11.48 -2.53 14.11
CA GLU A 106 -12.05 -1.25 14.55
C GLU A 106 -11.56 -0.05 13.71
N TRP A 107 -10.62 -0.25 12.78
CA TRP A 107 -10.06 0.86 11.98
C TRP A 107 -11.09 1.49 11.03
N ILE A 108 -12.04 0.70 10.55
CA ILE A 108 -13.10 1.15 9.65
C ILE A 108 -14.34 1.47 10.50
N PRO A 109 -14.88 2.71 10.46
CA PRO A 109 -16.15 3.02 11.12
C PRO A 109 -17.29 2.10 10.66
N ASP A 110 -18.18 1.69 11.56
CA ASP A 110 -19.22 0.69 11.29
C ASP A 110 -20.12 1.05 10.10
N ASP A 111 -20.42 2.34 9.92
CA ASP A 111 -21.23 2.86 8.80
C ASP A 111 -20.54 2.73 7.42
N TYR A 112 -19.22 2.51 7.42
CA TYR A 112 -18.39 2.34 6.22
C TYR A 112 -18.04 0.87 5.94
N LYS A 113 -17.95 0.01 6.97
CA LYS A 113 -17.50 -1.40 6.86
C LYS A 113 -18.08 -2.18 5.69
N ARG A 114 -19.38 -2.01 5.39
CA ARG A 114 -20.08 -2.75 4.32
C ARG A 114 -19.78 -2.25 2.89
N ARG A 115 -19.32 -1.00 2.79
CA ARG A 115 -19.10 -0.29 1.51
C ARG A 115 -17.61 -0.19 1.17
N THR A 116 -16.73 -0.30 2.16
CA THR A 116 -15.29 -0.22 1.97
C THR A 116 -14.75 -1.49 1.30
N GLY A 117 -14.12 -1.31 0.15
CA GLY A 117 -13.33 -2.32 -0.57
C GLY A 117 -11.83 -2.02 -0.59
N LEU A 118 -11.42 -0.77 -0.30
CA LEU A 118 -10.03 -0.36 -0.14
C LEU A 118 -9.92 0.64 1.00
N VAL A 119 -8.88 0.53 1.83
CA VAL A 119 -8.49 1.52 2.84
C VAL A 119 -7.07 1.99 2.53
N VAL A 120 -6.92 3.30 2.41
CA VAL A 120 -5.63 3.99 2.28
C VAL A 120 -5.61 5.17 3.24
N GLY A 121 -4.43 5.60 3.67
CA GLY A 121 -4.27 6.79 4.49
C GLY A 121 -3.37 7.81 3.83
N TRP A 122 -3.56 9.09 4.13
CA TRP A 122 -2.65 10.13 3.65
C TRP A 122 -1.27 10.02 4.30
N GLU A 123 -0.20 10.18 3.51
CA GLU A 123 1.15 10.39 4.04
C GLU A 123 1.40 11.88 4.31
N PHE A 124 1.24 12.73 3.29
CA PHE A 124 1.35 14.18 3.39
C PHE A 124 0.02 14.82 3.01
N ASP A 125 -0.64 15.49 3.97
CA ASP A 125 -1.93 16.12 3.71
C ASP A 125 -2.22 17.39 4.52
N TYR A 126 -2.21 17.28 5.85
CA TYR A 126 -2.69 18.33 6.75
C TYR A 126 -1.55 19.08 7.45
N GLY A 127 -1.69 20.40 7.53
CA GLY A 127 -0.75 21.29 8.23
C GLY A 127 0.56 21.60 7.49
N TRP A 128 0.67 21.21 6.22
CA TRP A 128 1.83 21.54 5.40
C TRP A 128 1.77 22.99 4.87
N PRO A 129 2.84 23.78 5.05
CA PRO A 129 2.94 25.09 4.41
C PRO A 129 3.33 24.95 2.93
N GLY A 130 2.63 25.64 2.03
CA GLY A 130 2.96 25.71 0.60
C GLY A 130 2.35 24.59 -0.25
N GLU A 131 2.83 24.48 -1.48
CA GLU A 131 2.43 23.40 -2.40
C GLU A 131 3.13 22.10 -2.02
N ILE A 132 2.36 21.04 -1.82
CA ILE A 132 2.86 19.70 -1.58
C ILE A 132 2.35 18.75 -2.66
N VAL A 133 3.15 17.74 -2.97
CA VAL A 133 2.67 16.59 -3.76
C VAL A 133 2.03 15.62 -2.78
N ARG A 134 0.70 15.61 -2.73
CA ARG A 134 -0.04 14.69 -1.87
C ARG A 134 0.06 13.26 -2.38
N GLN A 135 0.24 12.33 -1.44
CA GLN A 135 0.30 10.91 -1.73
C GLN A 135 -0.26 10.11 -0.56
N PHE A 136 -0.89 8.99 -0.86
CA PHE A 136 -1.25 7.99 0.14
C PHE A 136 0.00 7.29 0.66
N ALA A 137 -0.01 6.97 1.95
CA ALA A 137 0.94 6.07 2.58
C ALA A 137 0.87 4.68 1.92
N SER A 138 1.97 4.23 1.33
CA SER A 138 2.08 2.89 0.73
C SER A 138 2.45 1.80 1.74
N TRP A 139 2.85 2.18 2.96
CA TRP A 139 3.32 1.26 4.00
C TRP A 139 2.22 0.52 4.76
N THR A 140 0.96 0.96 4.65
CA THR A 140 -0.19 0.22 5.19
C THR A 140 -1.39 0.42 4.27
N ILE A 141 -1.88 -0.67 3.69
CA ILE A 141 -2.99 -0.66 2.73
C ILE A 141 -3.90 -1.84 3.06
N MET A 142 -5.21 -1.64 3.07
CA MET A 142 -6.18 -2.74 3.27
C MET A 142 -7.05 -2.90 2.03
N ALA A 143 -7.20 -4.11 1.50
CA ALA A 143 -8.01 -4.32 0.29
C ALA A 143 -8.89 -5.57 0.40
N GLN A 144 -10.06 -5.51 -0.25
CA GLN A 144 -10.80 -6.70 -0.61
C GLN A 144 -10.09 -7.41 -1.78
N ALA A 145 -10.20 -8.74 -1.83
CA ALA A 145 -9.77 -9.49 -3.01
C ALA A 145 -10.51 -9.01 -4.27
N GLY A 146 -9.80 -8.94 -5.39
CA GLY A 146 -10.31 -8.44 -6.67
C GLY A 146 -10.51 -6.92 -6.72
N SER A 147 -9.83 -6.14 -5.87
CA SER A 147 -9.95 -4.67 -5.87
C SER A 147 -9.60 -4.09 -7.26
N PRO A 148 -10.55 -3.39 -7.94
CA PRO A 148 -10.28 -2.78 -9.24
C PRO A 148 -9.22 -1.68 -9.15
N HIS A 149 -9.11 -1.04 -7.98
CA HIS A 149 -8.10 -0.03 -7.70
C HIS A 149 -6.70 -0.61 -7.67
N MET A 150 -6.50 -1.77 -7.04
CA MET A 150 -5.20 -2.44 -7.04
C MET A 150 -4.82 -2.91 -8.44
N MET A 151 -5.79 -3.46 -9.20
CA MET A 151 -5.55 -3.82 -10.60
C MET A 151 -5.18 -2.59 -11.44
N GLN A 152 -5.83 -1.44 -11.25
CA GLN A 152 -5.45 -0.22 -11.96
C GLN A 152 -4.00 0.19 -11.70
N VAL A 153 -3.52 0.10 -10.46
CA VAL A 153 -2.12 0.38 -10.12
C VAL A 153 -1.17 -0.62 -10.80
N ILE A 154 -1.50 -1.91 -10.78
CA ILE A 154 -0.71 -2.97 -11.42
C ILE A 154 -0.59 -2.70 -12.93
N GLU A 155 -1.71 -2.49 -13.62
CA GLU A 155 -1.70 -2.25 -15.07
C GLU A 155 -0.93 -0.96 -15.42
N ASP A 156 -1.07 0.11 -14.63
CA ASP A 156 -0.33 1.36 -14.85
C ASP A 156 1.19 1.16 -14.69
N ILE A 157 1.64 0.29 -13.77
CA ILE A 157 3.06 -0.03 -13.61
C ILE A 157 3.55 -0.90 -14.77
N LEU A 158 2.78 -1.91 -15.17
CA LEU A 158 3.14 -2.77 -16.31
C LEU A 158 3.26 -1.96 -17.60
N GLU A 159 2.31 -1.07 -17.87
CA GLU A 159 2.32 -0.18 -19.05
C GLU A 159 3.62 0.63 -19.11
N ILE A 160 4.02 1.27 -18.00
CA ILE A 160 5.23 2.09 -17.96
C ILE A 160 6.50 1.24 -18.03
N ILE A 161 6.53 0.06 -17.41
CA ILE A 161 7.64 -0.88 -17.59
C ILE A 161 7.77 -1.19 -19.09
N HIS A 162 6.68 -1.57 -19.76
CA HIS A 162 6.69 -1.87 -21.19
C HIS A 162 7.22 -0.69 -22.03
N GLU A 163 6.76 0.53 -21.78
CA GLU A 163 7.24 1.74 -22.46
C GLU A 163 8.76 1.90 -22.30
N ILE A 164 9.28 1.79 -21.06
CA ILE A 164 10.72 1.91 -20.79
C ILE A 164 11.52 0.83 -21.50
N LEU A 165 11.05 -0.42 -21.49
CA LEU A 165 11.74 -1.52 -22.17
C LEU A 165 11.82 -1.30 -23.67
N GLU A 166 10.73 -0.81 -24.29
CA GLU A 166 10.69 -0.49 -25.71
C GLU A 166 11.60 0.68 -26.08
N GLU A 167 11.54 1.78 -25.31
CA GLU A 167 12.37 2.96 -25.54
C GLU A 167 13.86 2.67 -25.42
N ASN A 168 14.24 1.87 -24.43
CA ASN A 168 15.64 1.52 -24.17
C ASN A 168 16.10 0.28 -24.96
N LYS A 169 15.18 -0.44 -25.62
CA LYS A 169 15.43 -1.69 -26.36
C LYS A 169 16.12 -2.74 -25.52
N VAL A 170 15.65 -2.92 -24.29
CA VAL A 170 16.18 -3.88 -23.31
C VAL A 170 15.10 -4.88 -22.89
N SER A 171 15.52 -6.04 -22.41
CA SER A 171 14.63 -6.97 -21.72
C SER A 171 14.45 -6.54 -20.26
N VAL A 172 13.42 -7.07 -19.59
CA VAL A 172 13.09 -6.70 -18.20
C VAL A 172 14.24 -6.99 -17.22
N GLU A 173 15.02 -8.04 -17.46
CA GLU A 173 16.19 -8.41 -16.64
C GLU A 173 17.32 -7.38 -16.72
N ASN A 174 17.35 -6.58 -17.80
CA ASN A 174 18.32 -5.53 -18.03
C ASN A 174 17.78 -4.13 -17.67
N ALA A 175 16.54 -4.04 -17.18
CA ALA A 175 15.98 -2.78 -16.71
C ALA A 175 16.69 -2.33 -15.43
N THR A 176 17.07 -1.06 -15.38
CA THR A 176 17.81 -0.50 -14.24
C THR A 176 16.99 0.58 -13.54
N LEU A 177 17.34 0.87 -12.27
CA LEU A 177 16.72 1.97 -11.53
C LEU A 177 16.89 3.32 -12.24
N ALA A 178 18.02 3.53 -12.94
CA ALA A 178 18.26 4.76 -13.70
C ALA A 178 17.25 4.93 -14.85
N MET A 179 16.82 3.85 -15.48
CA MET A 179 15.78 3.87 -16.53
C MET A 179 14.38 4.11 -15.93
N MET A 180 14.11 3.56 -14.74
CA MET A 180 12.82 3.69 -14.04
C MET A 180 12.64 5.05 -13.34
N GLY A 181 13.72 5.78 -13.10
CA GLY A 181 13.69 7.09 -12.47
C GLY A 181 13.30 7.04 -10.99
N ASN A 182 12.42 7.95 -10.57
CA ASN A 182 12.02 8.05 -9.17
C ASN A 182 11.02 6.94 -8.81
N VAL A 183 11.44 6.00 -7.97
CA VAL A 183 10.61 4.89 -7.44
C VAL A 183 9.28 5.37 -6.88
N VAL A 184 9.26 6.52 -6.21
CA VAL A 184 8.05 7.10 -5.61
C VAL A 184 6.96 7.37 -6.67
N ASP A 185 7.37 7.88 -7.83
CA ASP A 185 6.50 8.16 -8.99
C ASP A 185 6.30 6.93 -9.87
N PHE A 186 7.25 5.99 -9.84
CA PHE A 186 7.28 4.82 -10.70
C PHE A 186 6.33 3.72 -10.20
N SER A 187 6.61 3.16 -9.02
CA SER A 187 5.88 2.02 -8.41
C SER A 187 5.35 2.31 -7.01
N GLY A 188 5.87 3.36 -6.37
CA GLY A 188 5.62 3.68 -4.98
C GLY A 188 4.34 4.50 -4.74
N PRO A 189 4.30 5.31 -3.66
CA PRO A 189 3.06 5.90 -3.16
C PRO A 189 2.37 6.86 -4.12
N ARG A 190 3.10 7.60 -4.97
CA ARG A 190 2.45 8.51 -5.95
C ARG A 190 1.85 7.74 -7.12
N ARG A 191 2.54 6.69 -7.60
CA ARG A 191 1.96 5.77 -8.59
C ARG A 191 0.65 5.17 -8.09
N MET A 192 0.67 4.66 -6.86
CA MET A 192 -0.52 4.10 -6.22
C MET A 192 -1.63 5.14 -6.10
N THR A 193 -1.30 6.36 -5.65
CA THR A 193 -2.26 7.46 -5.53
C THR A 193 -2.91 7.77 -6.87
N HIS A 194 -2.13 7.98 -7.93
CA HIS A 194 -2.66 8.23 -9.27
C HIS A 194 -3.52 7.07 -9.79
N GLY A 195 -3.10 5.82 -9.61
CA GLY A 195 -3.87 4.65 -10.03
C GLY A 195 -5.22 4.55 -9.30
N ILE A 196 -5.26 4.84 -8.00
CA ILE A 196 -6.51 4.89 -7.23
C ILE A 196 -7.42 6.01 -7.72
N TYR A 197 -6.91 7.21 -7.97
CA TYR A 197 -7.69 8.32 -8.54
C TYR A 197 -8.26 7.97 -9.92
N LYS A 198 -7.44 7.39 -10.80
CA LYS A 198 -7.83 6.91 -12.13
C LYS A 198 -8.95 5.86 -12.03
N SER A 199 -8.83 4.90 -11.12
CA SER A 199 -9.83 3.86 -10.90
C SER A 199 -11.13 4.40 -10.32
N LEU A 200 -11.06 5.26 -9.30
CA LEU A 200 -12.23 5.95 -8.74
C LEU A 200 -12.94 6.79 -9.80
N GLY A 201 -12.19 7.50 -10.64
CA GLY A 201 -12.79 8.31 -11.69
C GLY A 201 -13.56 7.49 -12.72
N LYS A 202 -13.04 6.31 -13.09
CA LYS A 202 -13.76 5.33 -13.91
C LYS A 202 -15.01 4.81 -13.20
N GLN A 203 -14.91 4.44 -11.92
CA GLN A 203 -16.01 3.90 -11.13
C GLN A 203 -17.16 4.92 -10.96
N LEU A 204 -16.83 6.20 -10.73
CA LEU A 204 -17.78 7.27 -10.48
C LEU A 204 -18.18 8.04 -11.75
N ASN A 205 -17.61 7.68 -12.90
CA ASN A 205 -17.79 8.35 -14.18
C ASN A 205 -17.59 9.88 -14.09
N ARG A 206 -16.55 10.30 -13.38
CA ARG A 206 -16.16 11.71 -13.20
C ARG A 206 -14.67 11.83 -12.91
N THR A 207 -14.07 12.99 -13.16
CA THR A 207 -12.73 13.27 -12.63
C THR A 207 -12.79 13.42 -11.10
N ILE A 208 -11.80 12.86 -10.41
CA ILE A 208 -11.59 13.05 -8.98
C ILE A 208 -10.53 14.11 -8.82
N GLU A 209 -10.91 15.25 -8.25
CA GLU A 209 -9.97 16.33 -7.99
C GLU A 209 -9.27 16.11 -6.66
N GLU A 210 -8.04 16.60 -6.51
CA GLU A 210 -7.31 16.46 -5.24
C GLU A 210 -8.05 17.15 -4.08
N SER A 211 -8.67 18.29 -4.36
CA SER A 211 -9.52 19.04 -3.43
C SER A 211 -10.74 18.25 -2.96
N ASP A 212 -11.14 17.20 -3.67
CA ASP A 212 -12.23 16.33 -3.21
C ASP A 212 -11.79 15.50 -2.01
N LEU A 213 -10.50 15.22 -1.82
CA LEU A 213 -10.02 14.15 -0.93
C LEU A 213 -9.00 14.62 0.11
N ASN A 214 -8.51 15.86 0.00
CA ASN A 214 -7.44 16.38 0.84
C ASN A 214 -7.92 17.13 2.09
N GLN A 215 -6.96 17.44 2.95
CA GLN A 215 -7.06 18.10 4.24
C GLN A 215 -8.17 17.52 5.13
N ILE A 216 -8.28 16.18 5.14
CA ILE A 216 -9.34 15.51 5.89
C ILE A 216 -8.94 15.33 7.36
N LEU A 217 -9.84 15.68 8.27
CA LEU A 217 -9.69 15.45 9.71
C LEU A 217 -10.38 14.17 10.17
N GLN A 218 -11.22 13.56 9.33
CA GLN A 218 -12.02 12.37 9.63
C GLN A 218 -12.01 11.40 8.43
N PRO A 219 -12.23 10.08 8.66
CA PRO A 219 -12.31 9.11 7.57
C PRO A 219 -13.36 9.49 6.53
N LYS A 220 -12.96 9.49 5.25
CA LYS A 220 -13.80 9.89 4.12
C LYS A 220 -13.95 8.75 3.13
N LEU A 221 -15.18 8.27 2.94
CA LEU A 221 -15.48 7.23 1.95
C LEU A 221 -15.85 7.87 0.61
N VAL A 222 -15.15 7.49 -0.47
CA VAL A 222 -15.45 7.88 -1.85
C VAL A 222 -15.50 6.64 -2.72
N GLY A 223 -16.65 6.38 -3.35
CA GLY A 223 -16.92 5.08 -3.96
C GLY A 223 -16.86 3.98 -2.90
N ASP A 224 -15.95 3.02 -3.08
CA ASP A 224 -15.59 1.98 -2.11
C ASP A 224 -14.19 2.17 -1.49
N VAL A 225 -13.56 3.33 -1.70
CA VAL A 225 -12.26 3.67 -1.11
C VAL A 225 -12.46 4.53 0.13
N LEU A 226 -12.08 4.00 1.29
CA LEU A 226 -12.04 4.73 2.54
C LEU A 226 -10.66 5.36 2.72
N ILE A 227 -10.65 6.69 2.76
CA ILE A 227 -9.44 7.49 2.94
C ILE A 227 -9.34 7.89 4.40
N MET A 228 -8.27 7.46 5.04
CA MET A 228 -7.96 7.74 6.43
C MET A 228 -7.13 9.03 6.53
N PRO A 229 -7.39 9.89 7.54
CA PRO A 229 -6.58 11.07 7.78
C PRO A 229 -5.12 10.72 7.99
N GLY A 230 -4.23 11.66 7.63
CA GLY A 230 -2.79 11.49 7.88
C GLY A 230 -2.47 11.26 9.35
N ARG A 231 -3.34 11.74 10.27
CA ARG A 231 -3.26 11.44 11.70
C ARG A 231 -3.24 9.94 12.01
N SER A 232 -4.01 9.15 11.27
CA SER A 232 -4.15 7.72 11.55
C SER A 232 -3.01 6.90 10.97
N PHE A 233 -2.47 7.29 9.80
CA PHE A 233 -1.51 6.49 9.04
C PHE A 233 -0.08 7.07 8.99
N ALA A 234 0.07 8.37 9.20
CA ALA A 234 1.30 9.13 9.02
C ALA A 234 1.38 10.32 10.00
N ALA A 235 1.07 10.09 11.28
CA ALA A 235 0.90 11.17 12.26
C ALA A 235 2.11 12.10 12.37
N SER A 236 3.34 11.57 12.24
CA SER A 236 4.59 12.34 12.30
C SER A 236 4.83 13.21 11.07
N ALA A 237 4.17 12.91 9.95
CA ALA A 237 4.28 13.65 8.70
C ALA A 237 3.16 14.69 8.53
N ASN A 238 2.28 14.88 9.52
CA ASN A 238 1.16 15.82 9.46
C ASN A 238 1.10 16.64 10.75
N THR A 239 0.77 17.92 10.62
CA THR A 239 0.74 18.84 11.77
C THR A 239 -0.68 19.32 12.00
N TYR A 240 -1.15 19.27 13.25
CA TYR A 240 -2.50 19.67 13.63
C TYR A 240 -2.45 20.77 14.68
N LYS A 241 -3.44 21.65 14.68
CA LYS A 241 -3.57 22.69 15.69
C LYS A 241 -4.11 22.09 17.00
N PRO A 242 -3.79 22.68 18.16
CA PRO A 242 -4.31 22.21 19.45
C PRO A 242 -5.83 22.09 19.50
N GLU A 243 -6.55 23.05 18.91
CA GLU A 243 -8.02 23.06 18.86
C GLU A 243 -8.62 21.92 18.02
N GLU A 244 -7.85 21.32 17.12
CA GLU A 244 -8.32 20.19 16.29
C GLU A 244 -8.16 18.85 17.02
N ALA A 245 -7.34 18.79 18.07
CA ALA A 245 -6.91 17.55 18.70
C ALA A 245 -8.06 16.67 19.23
N GLU A 246 -9.12 17.29 19.75
CA GLU A 246 -10.31 16.57 20.26
C GLU A 246 -11.15 15.93 19.15
N HIS A 247 -10.97 16.38 17.91
CA HIS A 247 -11.72 15.94 16.74
C HIS A 247 -10.89 15.05 15.81
N LEU A 248 -9.71 14.61 16.24
CA LEU A 248 -8.86 13.75 15.45
C LEU A 248 -9.17 12.27 15.72
N PRO A 249 -9.18 11.41 14.69
CA PRO A 249 -9.22 9.96 14.91
C PRO A 249 -7.96 9.50 15.65
N PRO A 250 -7.99 8.30 16.24
CA PRO A 250 -6.79 7.71 16.81
C PRO A 250 -5.69 7.59 15.75
N LYS A 251 -4.45 7.71 16.22
CA LYS A 251 -3.29 7.22 15.50
C LYS A 251 -3.43 5.69 15.46
N LEU A 252 -3.41 5.11 14.27
CA LEU A 252 -3.62 3.66 14.08
C LEU A 252 -2.31 2.94 13.86
N VAL A 253 -1.40 3.58 13.11
CA VAL A 253 -0.04 3.07 12.86
C VAL A 253 1.03 4.14 13.06
N THR A 254 2.25 3.68 13.32
CA THR A 254 3.49 4.45 13.25
C THR A 254 4.39 3.85 12.20
N HIS A 255 4.84 4.66 11.25
CA HIS A 255 5.95 4.32 10.36
C HIS A 255 7.25 4.87 10.96
N HIS A 256 8.25 4.00 11.13
CA HIS A 256 9.50 4.34 11.81
C HIS A 256 10.57 4.90 10.86
N TYR A 257 10.29 4.96 9.55
CA TYR A 257 11.19 5.52 8.53
C TYR A 257 12.60 4.92 8.59
N ALA A 258 12.70 3.62 8.87
CA ALA A 258 13.97 2.91 8.98
C ALA A 258 14.76 2.97 7.66
N GLY A 259 14.05 3.12 6.53
CA GLY A 259 14.67 3.36 5.23
C GLY A 259 15.43 2.15 4.70
N THR A 260 15.13 0.95 5.21
CA THR A 260 15.84 -0.29 4.89
C THR A 260 15.74 -0.64 3.41
N TRP A 261 14.76 -0.13 2.67
CA TRP A 261 14.68 -0.34 1.23
C TRP A 261 15.69 0.44 0.37
N ARG A 262 16.38 1.45 0.93
CA ARG A 262 17.24 2.38 0.17
C ARG A 262 18.63 1.81 -0.13
N ASN A 263 18.67 0.62 -0.71
CA ASN A 263 19.91 -0.05 -1.12
C ASN A 263 19.64 -1.02 -2.30
N ASP A 264 20.72 -1.56 -2.86
CA ASP A 264 20.68 -2.45 -4.02
C ASP A 264 20.22 -3.89 -3.69
N HIS A 265 19.94 -4.19 -2.43
CA HIS A 265 19.52 -5.50 -1.93
C HIS A 265 18.04 -5.58 -1.56
N GLY A 266 17.36 -4.45 -1.36
CA GLY A 266 15.93 -4.38 -1.07
C GLY A 266 15.54 -4.85 0.32
N GLY A 267 15.68 -3.97 1.30
CA GLY A 267 15.37 -4.27 2.70
C GLY A 267 16.62 -4.26 3.56
N GLU A 268 16.53 -4.84 4.75
CA GLU A 268 17.59 -4.83 5.75
C GLU A 268 18.89 -5.42 5.18
N VAL A 269 19.99 -4.67 5.33
CA VAL A 269 21.38 -5.05 5.03
C VAL A 269 22.25 -4.84 6.27
#